data_AF-A0A4V2EM57-F1
#
_entry.id   AF-A0A4V2EM57-F1
#
_cell.length_a   1.000
_cell.length_b   1.000
_cell.length_c   1.000
_cell.angle_alpha   90.00
_cell.angle_beta   90.00
_cell.angle_gamma   90.00
#
_symmetry.space_group_name_H-M   'P 1'
#
loop_
_entity.id
_entity.type
_entity.pdbx_description
1 polymer ?
#
loop_
_entity_poly.entity_id
_entity_poly.type
_entity_poly.pdbx_seq_one_letter_code
_entity_poly.pdbx_strand_id
1 'polypeptide(L)'
;MSRWMTDEHRALAGLAYEFFSKECEPNEKRWGQQQHVDREVWRKAGSLGLLCASIPEEYGGGGGDFGHEAVIFDAQMKALAPSFGGSVHSAIIAHYINAYGTHDPAQGGAGVSLIVVETTRDGFSRGRNLQKVGQHGQDTCELFFDNVRVPASNLLGEEGKGFQYLMEQLPQERLALSVPAVASVECAVDLTVAYTKEREAFGKPILAFQNTRFELAECSTIASVARSFLDDCIVKHLAGDLTVADAAKAKWWLTEQQNVVADRCLQLFGGYGYVVEYPIARIWADSRIQKIYGGTNEIMKEIIGRFL
;
A
#
# COMPACT_ATOMS: atom_id res chain seq x y z
N MET A 1 -3.34 -14.87 -15.08
CA MET A 1 -2.49 -15.12 -13.91
C MET A 1 -1.17 -14.38 -14.11
N SER A 2 -0.69 -13.73 -13.05
CA SER A 2 0.55 -12.97 -13.06
C SER A 2 1.75 -13.89 -13.22
N ARG A 3 2.67 -13.55 -14.13
CA ARG A 3 3.77 -14.43 -14.55
C ARG A 3 4.86 -14.63 -13.50
N TRP A 4 4.94 -13.74 -12.49
CA TRP A 4 5.92 -13.81 -11.41
C TRP A 4 5.49 -14.71 -10.24
N MET A 5 4.22 -15.13 -10.17
CA MET A 5 3.72 -15.91 -9.04
C MET A 5 4.14 -17.37 -9.11
N THR A 6 4.80 -17.85 -8.05
CA THR A 6 5.08 -19.27 -7.78
C THR A 6 3.88 -19.91 -7.07
N ASP A 7 3.95 -21.22 -6.80
CA ASP A 7 2.90 -21.90 -6.01
C ASP A 7 2.92 -21.47 -4.54
N GLU A 8 4.10 -21.12 -4.01
CA GLU A 8 4.24 -20.51 -2.69
C GLU A 8 3.56 -19.15 -2.61
N HIS A 9 3.80 -18.27 -3.59
CA HIS A 9 3.08 -16.99 -3.71
C HIS A 9 1.56 -17.19 -3.72
N ARG A 10 1.07 -18.21 -4.43
CA ARG A 10 -0.36 -18.53 -4.50
C ARG A 10 -0.92 -19.04 -3.17
N ALA A 11 -0.21 -19.91 -2.48
CA ALA A 11 -0.62 -20.41 -1.18
C ALA A 11 -0.68 -19.28 -0.15
N LEU A 12 0.34 -18.41 -0.12
CA LEU A 12 0.39 -17.24 0.75
C LEU A 12 -0.73 -16.25 0.44
N ALA A 13 -1.04 -15.99 -0.84
CA ALA A 13 -2.16 -15.14 -1.24
C ALA A 13 -3.50 -15.66 -0.68
N GLY A 14 -3.72 -16.97 -0.73
CA GLY A 14 -4.92 -17.61 -0.18
C GLY A 14 -5.02 -17.44 1.34
N LEU A 15 -3.93 -17.73 2.06
CA LEU A 15 -3.84 -17.53 3.51
C LEU A 15 -4.09 -16.06 3.91
N ALA A 16 -3.44 -15.12 3.21
CA ALA A 16 -3.59 -13.70 3.45
C ALA A 16 -5.05 -13.25 3.23
N TYR A 17 -5.67 -13.66 2.13
CA TYR A 17 -7.06 -13.31 1.84
C TYR A 17 -8.01 -13.85 2.92
N GLU A 18 -7.82 -15.09 3.36
CA GLU A 18 -8.61 -15.68 4.45
C GLU A 18 -8.43 -14.92 5.76
N PHE A 19 -7.18 -14.60 6.13
CA PHE A 19 -6.88 -13.81 7.31
C PHE A 19 -7.56 -12.44 7.26
N PHE A 20 -7.36 -11.67 6.19
CA PHE A 20 -7.95 -10.34 6.08
C PHE A 20 -9.48 -10.38 6.05
N SER A 21 -10.08 -11.35 5.37
CA SER A 21 -11.54 -11.47 5.28
C SER A 21 -12.17 -11.85 6.62
N LYS A 22 -11.50 -12.68 7.44
CA LYS A 22 -12.06 -13.15 8.72
C LYS A 22 -11.70 -12.27 9.91
N GLU A 23 -10.48 -11.75 9.93
CA GLU A 23 -9.91 -11.08 11.10
C GLU A 23 -9.90 -9.56 10.95
N CYS A 24 -9.89 -9.03 9.72
CA CYS A 24 -9.74 -7.60 9.48
C CYS A 24 -11.02 -6.93 8.97
N GLU A 25 -11.58 -7.40 7.86
CA GLU A 25 -12.75 -6.78 7.21
C GLU A 25 -13.91 -6.51 8.19
N PRO A 26 -14.32 -7.47 9.07
CA PRO A 26 -15.44 -7.26 9.98
C PRO A 26 -15.19 -6.14 11.02
N ASN A 27 -13.93 -5.77 11.24
CA ASN A 27 -13.51 -4.79 12.22
C ASN A 27 -13.31 -3.39 11.64
N GLU A 28 -13.31 -3.23 10.32
CA GLU A 28 -12.96 -1.97 9.66
C GLU A 28 -13.77 -0.76 10.15
N LYS A 29 -15.09 -0.93 10.35
CA LYS A 29 -15.95 0.15 10.86
C LYS A 29 -15.53 0.58 12.27
N ARG A 30 -15.24 -0.39 13.14
CA ARG A 30 -14.76 -0.13 14.52
C ARG A 30 -13.37 0.50 14.49
N TRP A 31 -12.48 -0.01 13.65
CA TRP A 31 -11.12 0.51 13.50
C TRP A 31 -11.11 1.94 12.98
N GLY A 32 -12.01 2.28 12.05
CA GLY A 32 -12.20 3.65 11.61
C GLY A 32 -12.60 4.61 12.74
N GLN A 33 -13.40 4.14 13.70
CA GLN A 33 -13.81 4.95 14.87
C GLN A 33 -12.70 5.07 15.91
N GLN A 34 -11.98 3.97 16.20
CA GLN A 34 -10.89 3.97 17.19
C GLN A 34 -9.56 4.52 16.63
N GLN A 35 -9.46 4.67 15.31
CA GLN A 35 -8.32 5.21 14.57
C GLN A 35 -7.02 4.41 14.69
N HIS A 36 -7.10 3.10 14.92
CA HIS A 36 -5.97 2.18 14.85
C HIS A 36 -6.48 0.74 14.71
N VAL A 37 -5.61 -0.19 14.31
CA VAL A 37 -5.89 -1.64 14.36
C VAL A 37 -5.55 -2.20 15.74
N ASP A 38 -6.23 -3.27 16.16
CA ASP A 38 -5.93 -3.93 17.43
C ASP A 38 -4.57 -4.63 17.41
N ARG A 39 -3.81 -4.50 18.50
CA ARG A 39 -2.48 -5.11 18.63
C ARG A 39 -2.50 -6.64 18.47
N GLU A 40 -3.56 -7.31 18.91
CA GLU A 40 -3.66 -8.77 18.77
C GLU A 40 -3.76 -9.23 17.31
N VAL A 41 -4.37 -8.42 16.43
CA VAL A 41 -4.42 -8.73 15.00
C VAL A 41 -3.02 -8.64 14.38
N TRP A 42 -2.22 -7.65 14.77
CA TRP A 42 -0.82 -7.57 14.35
C TRP A 42 0.00 -8.77 14.82
N ARG A 43 -0.16 -9.19 16.10
CA ARG A 43 0.54 -10.38 16.62
C ARG A 43 0.12 -11.65 15.89
N LYS A 44 -1.17 -11.80 15.60
CA LYS A 44 -1.70 -12.93 14.82
C LYS A 44 -1.14 -12.95 13.40
N ALA A 45 -1.13 -11.80 12.70
CA ALA A 45 -0.51 -11.68 11.38
C ALA A 45 0.96 -12.11 11.41
N GLY A 46 1.73 -11.63 12.40
CA GLY A 46 3.12 -12.05 12.61
C GLY A 46 3.28 -13.56 12.83
N SER A 47 2.43 -14.16 13.67
CA SER A 47 2.47 -15.62 13.91
C SER A 47 2.12 -16.47 12.68
N LEU A 48 1.46 -15.88 11.68
CA LEU A 48 1.09 -16.52 10.42
C LEU A 48 2.11 -16.25 9.29
N GLY A 49 3.19 -15.51 9.56
CA GLY A 49 4.17 -15.13 8.54
C GLY A 49 3.67 -14.05 7.56
N LEU A 50 2.62 -13.31 7.93
CA LEU A 50 2.04 -12.24 7.09
C LEU A 50 2.71 -10.86 7.31
N LEU A 51 3.76 -10.81 8.12
CA LEU A 51 4.57 -9.61 8.38
C LEU A 51 6.03 -9.92 8.06
N CYS A 52 6.73 -8.95 7.46
CA CYS A 52 8.15 -9.06 7.12
C CYS A 52 8.46 -10.33 6.31
N ALA A 53 7.59 -10.66 5.35
CA ALA A 53 7.67 -11.88 4.56
C ALA A 53 8.94 -11.92 3.68
N SER A 54 9.43 -10.76 3.24
CA SER A 54 10.67 -10.61 2.47
C SER A 54 11.93 -10.38 3.33
N ILE A 55 11.80 -10.34 4.66
CA ILE A 55 12.94 -10.14 5.55
C ILE A 55 13.61 -11.49 5.82
N PRO A 56 14.96 -11.58 5.87
CA PRO A 56 15.67 -12.83 6.13
C PRO A 56 15.21 -13.56 7.40
N GLU A 57 15.19 -14.91 7.33
CA GLU A 57 14.79 -15.77 8.46
C GLU A 57 15.68 -15.60 9.70
N GLU A 58 16.97 -15.24 9.52
CA GLU A 58 17.91 -15.00 10.62
C GLU A 58 17.46 -13.86 11.55
N TYR A 59 16.64 -12.94 11.04
CA TYR A 59 16.04 -11.84 11.79
C TYR A 59 14.59 -12.12 12.22
N GLY A 60 14.10 -13.35 11.99
CA GLY A 60 12.73 -13.76 12.26
C GLY A 60 11.72 -13.36 11.18
N GLY A 61 12.19 -12.96 9.99
CA GLY A 61 11.34 -12.72 8.82
C GLY A 61 10.96 -14.00 8.08
N GLY A 62 10.23 -13.85 6.96
CA GLY A 62 9.76 -14.97 6.15
C GLY A 62 10.77 -15.56 5.16
N GLY A 63 11.91 -14.91 4.94
CA GLY A 63 12.95 -15.37 4.01
C GLY A 63 12.60 -15.27 2.52
N GLY A 64 11.43 -14.72 2.18
CA GLY A 64 10.94 -14.60 0.83
C GLY A 64 11.50 -13.38 0.08
N ASP A 65 10.79 -12.99 -0.97
CA ASP A 65 11.10 -11.85 -1.82
C ASP A 65 9.95 -10.82 -1.82
N PHE A 66 10.09 -9.76 -2.62
CA PHE A 66 9.02 -8.77 -2.76
C PHE A 66 7.69 -9.36 -3.29
N GLY A 67 7.73 -10.48 -4.01
CA GLY A 67 6.54 -11.18 -4.47
C GLY A 67 5.67 -11.66 -3.30
N HIS A 68 6.30 -12.06 -2.20
CA HIS A 68 5.61 -12.46 -0.98
C HIS A 68 4.88 -11.27 -0.32
N GLU A 69 5.53 -10.11 -0.24
CA GLU A 69 4.88 -8.87 0.23
C GLU A 69 3.74 -8.45 -0.71
N ALA A 70 3.97 -8.51 -2.03
CA ALA A 70 3.00 -8.11 -3.03
C ALA A 70 1.71 -8.94 -2.96
N VAL A 71 1.79 -10.27 -2.78
CA VAL A 71 0.57 -11.08 -2.65
C VAL A 71 -0.23 -10.78 -1.37
N ILE A 72 0.45 -10.42 -0.27
CA ILE A 72 -0.22 -10.05 0.98
C ILE A 72 -0.99 -8.74 0.79
N PHE A 73 -0.37 -7.72 0.19
CA PHE A 73 -1.03 -6.43 -0.02
C PHE A 73 -2.17 -6.51 -1.04
N ASP A 74 -2.00 -7.32 -2.09
CA ASP A 74 -3.04 -7.58 -3.09
C ASP A 74 -4.25 -8.26 -2.44
N ALA A 75 -4.02 -9.31 -1.64
CA ALA A 75 -5.04 -10.03 -0.90
C ALA A 75 -5.78 -9.13 0.11
N GLN A 76 -5.05 -8.25 0.81
CA GLN A 76 -5.61 -7.31 1.77
C GLN A 76 -6.69 -6.40 1.14
N MET A 77 -6.38 -5.81 -0.02
CA MET A 77 -7.33 -4.92 -0.69
C MET A 77 -8.51 -5.70 -1.28
N LYS A 78 -8.27 -6.90 -1.83
CA LYS A 78 -9.33 -7.78 -2.32
C LYS A 78 -10.27 -8.26 -1.22
N ALA A 79 -9.76 -8.39 0.00
CA ALA A 79 -10.55 -8.69 1.19
C ALA A 79 -11.24 -7.45 1.79
N LEU A 80 -11.13 -6.26 1.17
CA LEU A 80 -11.73 -5.02 1.64
C LEU A 80 -11.29 -4.62 3.06
N ALA A 81 -10.01 -4.87 3.40
CA ALA A 81 -9.44 -4.60 4.71
C ALA A 81 -8.36 -3.49 4.70
N PRO A 82 -8.67 -2.23 4.31
CA PRO A 82 -7.66 -1.18 4.11
C PRO A 82 -6.99 -0.65 5.38
N SER A 83 -7.55 -0.87 6.58
CA SER A 83 -7.03 -0.27 7.81
C SER A 83 -5.70 -0.86 8.29
N PHE A 84 -5.35 -2.08 7.85
CA PHE A 84 -4.10 -2.73 8.26
C PHE A 84 -2.89 -2.09 7.55
N GLY A 85 -2.03 -1.36 8.28
CA GLY A 85 -0.85 -0.65 7.75
C GLY A 85 0.35 -1.52 7.39
N GLY A 86 0.13 -2.77 6.95
CA GLY A 86 1.18 -3.78 6.78
C GLY A 86 2.27 -3.39 5.79
N SER A 87 1.95 -2.65 4.72
CA SER A 87 2.93 -2.27 3.70
C SER A 87 4.00 -1.30 4.18
N VAL A 88 3.63 -0.33 5.03
CA VAL A 88 4.59 0.59 5.64
C VAL A 88 5.51 -0.16 6.58
N HIS A 89 4.95 -1.08 7.38
CA HIS A 89 5.71 -1.89 8.31
C HIS A 89 6.70 -2.84 7.59
N SER A 90 6.18 -3.70 6.73
CA SER A 90 6.90 -4.88 6.21
C SER A 90 7.70 -4.59 4.95
N ALA A 91 7.17 -3.81 3.99
CA ALA A 91 7.84 -3.57 2.71
C ALA A 91 8.68 -2.27 2.66
N ILE A 92 8.53 -1.39 3.66
CA ILE A 92 9.25 -0.12 3.71
C ILE A 92 10.18 -0.07 4.93
N ILE A 93 9.64 0.09 6.15
CA ILE A 93 10.45 0.35 7.34
C ILE A 93 11.39 -0.82 7.66
N ALA A 94 10.91 -2.06 7.59
CA ALA A 94 11.75 -3.23 7.85
C ALA A 94 12.92 -3.33 6.86
N HIS A 95 12.76 -2.89 5.61
CA HIS A 95 13.83 -2.92 4.61
C HIS A 95 14.90 -1.85 4.84
N TYR A 96 14.56 -0.67 5.34
CA TYR A 96 15.57 0.29 5.79
C TYR A 96 16.41 -0.27 6.95
N ILE A 97 15.78 -0.95 7.91
CA ILE A 97 16.50 -1.56 9.04
C ILE A 97 17.38 -2.72 8.54
N ASN A 98 16.83 -3.60 7.70
CA ASN A 98 17.57 -4.74 7.16
C ASN A 98 18.76 -4.31 6.30
N ALA A 99 18.61 -3.27 5.48
CA ALA A 99 19.66 -2.80 4.59
C ALA A 99 20.78 -2.03 5.31
N TYR A 100 20.45 -1.26 6.36
CA TYR A 100 21.39 -0.30 6.94
C TYR A 100 21.66 -0.50 8.44
N GLY A 101 21.03 -1.46 9.10
CA GLY A 101 21.14 -1.68 10.55
C GLY A 101 22.41 -2.40 11.01
N THR A 102 23.21 -2.97 10.10
CA THR A 102 24.40 -3.78 10.44
C THR A 102 25.74 -3.04 10.27
N HIS A 103 25.71 -1.77 9.87
CA HIS A 103 26.93 -0.98 9.70
C HIS A 103 27.40 -0.36 11.02
N ASP A 104 28.71 -0.42 11.27
CA ASP A 104 29.36 0.31 12.37
C ASP A 104 29.41 1.81 12.01
N PRO A 105 29.03 2.74 12.90
CA PRO A 105 29.04 4.18 12.61
C PRO A 105 30.42 4.67 12.15
N ALA A 106 30.59 4.88 10.85
CA ALA A 106 31.73 5.62 10.32
C ALA A 106 31.47 7.13 10.41
N GLN A 107 32.52 7.92 10.68
CA GLN A 107 32.43 9.39 10.64
C GLN A 107 32.11 9.86 9.22
N GLY A 108 31.02 10.62 9.06
CA GLY A 108 30.54 11.14 7.79
C GLY A 108 30.28 12.65 7.83
N GLY A 109 30.21 13.27 6.65
CA GLY A 109 30.10 14.71 6.46
C GLY A 109 28.69 15.30 6.67
N ALA A 110 28.55 16.61 6.44
CA ALA A 110 27.30 17.35 6.58
C ALA A 110 26.20 16.84 5.62
N GLY A 111 25.26 16.04 6.14
CA GLY A 111 24.12 15.50 5.39
C GLY A 111 23.01 14.99 6.33
N VAL A 112 21.90 14.50 5.77
CA VAL A 112 20.81 13.87 6.55
C VAL A 112 21.25 12.48 6.98
N SER A 113 20.93 12.07 8.22
CA SER A 113 21.17 10.71 8.76
C SER A 113 19.85 10.01 9.12
N LEU A 114 19.84 8.68 9.14
CA LEU A 114 18.70 7.88 9.61
C LEU A 114 18.95 7.42 11.04
N ILE A 115 18.03 7.69 11.97
CA ILE A 115 18.18 7.34 13.40
C ILE A 115 16.96 6.55 13.86
N VAL A 116 17.16 5.39 14.48
CA VAL A 116 16.08 4.66 15.17
C VAL A 116 15.80 5.34 16.50
N VAL A 117 14.54 5.68 16.77
CA VAL A 117 14.13 6.28 18.05
C VAL A 117 13.05 5.43 18.70
N GLU A 118 13.37 4.84 19.85
CA GLU A 118 12.40 4.07 20.63
C GLU A 118 11.33 4.99 21.23
N THR A 119 10.08 4.60 21.05
CA THR A 119 8.91 5.44 21.37
C THR A 119 8.65 5.64 22.87
N THR A 120 9.45 5.03 23.74
CA THR A 120 9.39 5.16 25.19
C THR A 120 10.45 6.12 25.75
N ARG A 121 11.26 6.75 24.89
CA ARG A 121 12.32 7.68 25.33
C ARG A 121 11.74 8.97 25.89
N ASP A 122 12.37 9.47 26.94
CA ASP A 122 12.07 10.79 27.49
C ASP A 122 12.21 11.87 26.42
N GLY A 123 11.25 12.80 26.39
CA GLY A 123 11.17 13.87 25.39
C GLY A 123 10.46 13.48 24.08
N PHE A 124 10.23 12.19 23.82
CA PHE A 124 9.43 11.75 22.69
C PHE A 124 7.95 11.74 23.06
N SER A 125 7.10 12.28 22.18
CA SER A 125 5.66 12.18 22.33
C SER A 125 4.95 12.16 20.98
N ARG A 126 3.69 11.72 20.98
CA ARG A 126 2.81 11.68 19.81
C ARG A 126 1.67 12.66 19.99
N GLY A 127 1.33 13.37 18.93
CA GLY A 127 0.11 14.16 18.85
C GLY A 127 -1.14 13.28 18.79
N ARG A 128 -2.31 13.93 18.73
CA ARG A 128 -3.56 13.23 18.46
C ARG A 128 -3.55 12.62 17.05
N ASN A 129 -4.35 11.57 16.85
CA ASN A 129 -4.59 11.03 15.52
C ASN A 129 -5.33 12.07 14.66
N LEU A 130 -4.86 12.21 13.41
CA LEU A 130 -5.40 13.15 12.45
C LEU A 130 -6.73 12.62 11.90
N GLN A 131 -7.71 13.52 11.81
CA GLN A 131 -8.98 13.28 11.13
C GLN A 131 -8.73 13.43 9.63
N LYS A 132 -9.06 12.37 8.87
CA LYS A 132 -8.71 12.22 7.45
C LYS A 132 -9.97 12.00 6.64
N VAL A 133 -9.88 12.22 5.33
CA VAL A 133 -11.00 11.97 4.39
C VAL A 133 -11.25 10.46 4.19
N GLY A 134 -10.19 9.66 4.27
CA GLY A 134 -10.22 8.20 4.22
C GLY A 134 -9.10 7.63 5.10
N GLN A 135 -8.84 6.33 4.99
CA GLN A 135 -7.85 5.60 5.78
C GLN A 135 -8.10 5.78 7.29
N HIS A 136 -9.36 5.72 7.70
CA HIS A 136 -9.77 6.09 9.06
C HIS A 136 -9.14 5.21 10.14
N GLY A 137 -8.90 3.93 9.85
CA GLY A 137 -8.25 3.00 10.78
C GLY A 137 -6.73 3.13 10.88
N GLN A 138 -6.10 4.02 10.10
CA GLN A 138 -4.67 4.33 10.21
C GLN A 138 -4.42 5.44 11.25
N ASP A 139 -3.45 5.24 12.13
CA ASP A 139 -3.12 6.07 13.30
C ASP A 139 -2.15 7.22 12.97
N THR A 140 -2.35 7.87 11.82
CA THR A 140 -1.52 9.00 11.38
C THR A 140 -1.54 10.13 12.41
N CYS A 141 -0.38 10.48 12.96
CA CYS A 141 -0.21 11.53 13.96
C CYS A 141 1.10 12.30 13.73
N GLU A 142 1.21 13.47 14.34
CA GLU A 142 2.46 14.22 14.42
C GLU A 142 3.35 13.63 15.53
N LEU A 143 4.67 13.64 15.31
CA LEU A 143 5.66 13.19 16.28
C LEU A 143 6.46 14.38 16.80
N PHE A 144 6.69 14.43 18.10
CA PHE A 144 7.43 15.50 18.76
C PHE A 144 8.69 14.94 19.43
N PHE A 145 9.81 15.64 19.22
CA PHE A 145 11.11 15.29 19.76
C PHE A 145 11.67 16.49 20.53
N ASP A 146 11.46 16.54 21.85
CA ASP A 146 11.98 17.57 22.72
C ASP A 146 13.22 17.06 23.46
N ASN A 147 14.41 17.47 23.02
CA ASN A 147 15.68 17.08 23.66
C ASN A 147 15.87 15.55 23.85
N VAL A 148 15.30 14.74 22.95
CA VAL A 148 15.38 13.28 23.02
C VAL A 148 16.83 12.82 22.93
N ARG A 149 17.28 12.09 23.95
CA ARG A 149 18.62 11.47 23.96
C ARG A 149 18.55 10.09 23.33
N VAL A 150 19.37 9.87 22.31
CA VAL A 150 19.46 8.60 21.57
C VAL A 150 20.94 8.16 21.50
N PRO A 151 21.27 6.88 21.76
CA PRO A 151 22.62 6.35 21.59
C PRO A 151 23.10 6.52 20.15
N ALA A 152 24.40 6.77 19.96
CA ALA A 152 25.00 6.81 18.63
C ALA A 152 24.85 5.47 17.87
N SER A 153 24.71 4.36 18.59
CA SER A 153 24.44 3.03 18.02
C SER A 153 23.07 2.89 17.37
N ASN A 154 22.17 3.86 17.51
CA ASN A 154 20.87 3.86 16.82
C ASN A 154 20.95 4.49 15.42
N LEU A 155 22.12 4.98 15.00
CA LEU A 155 22.36 5.38 13.63
C LEU A 155 22.18 4.17 12.70
N LEU A 156 21.34 4.31 11.68
CA LEU A 156 21.24 3.34 10.59
C LEU A 156 22.17 3.79 9.45
N GLY A 157 23.14 2.93 9.14
CA GLY A 157 24.17 3.19 8.15
C GLY A 157 25.21 4.19 8.64
N GLU A 158 25.69 5.03 7.72
CA GLU A 158 26.72 6.02 7.96
C GLU A 158 26.13 7.43 8.18
N GLU A 159 26.82 8.25 8.95
CA GLU A 159 26.42 9.62 9.21
C GLU A 159 26.41 10.45 7.92
N GLY A 160 25.35 11.23 7.70
CA GLY A 160 25.19 12.10 6.54
C GLY A 160 24.78 11.40 5.24
N LYS A 161 24.66 10.07 5.23
CA LYS A 161 24.28 9.27 4.04
C LYS A 161 22.78 8.96 3.92
N GLY A 162 21.97 9.37 4.89
CA GLY A 162 20.55 9.05 4.95
C GLY A 162 19.75 9.41 3.70
N PHE A 163 20.03 10.54 3.04
CA PHE A 163 19.34 10.88 1.79
C PHE A 163 19.65 9.88 0.65
N GLN A 164 20.88 9.37 0.58
CA GLN A 164 21.26 8.35 -0.39
C GLN A 164 20.48 7.05 -0.13
N TYR A 165 20.40 6.62 1.14
CA TYR A 165 19.64 5.44 1.54
C TYR A 165 18.15 5.56 1.20
N LEU A 166 17.56 6.74 1.41
CA LEU A 166 16.20 7.01 0.95
C LEU A 166 16.08 6.79 -0.57
N MET A 167 17.01 7.33 -1.37
CA MET A 167 16.95 7.18 -2.83
C MET A 167 17.09 5.73 -3.31
N GLU A 168 17.88 4.91 -2.61
CA GLU A 168 18.08 3.49 -2.91
C GLU A 168 16.84 2.63 -2.62
N GLN A 169 16.09 2.93 -1.56
CA GLN A 169 14.91 2.15 -1.15
C GLN A 169 13.60 2.62 -1.82
N LEU A 170 13.57 3.85 -2.34
CA LEU A 170 12.38 4.43 -2.96
C LEU A 170 11.75 3.62 -4.10
N PRO A 171 12.49 2.89 -4.97
CA PRO A 171 11.87 2.03 -5.98
C PRO A 171 10.95 0.97 -5.38
N GLN A 172 11.37 0.30 -4.31
CA GLN A 172 10.53 -0.71 -3.64
C GLN A 172 9.33 -0.07 -2.93
N GLU A 173 9.53 1.05 -2.23
CA GLU A 173 8.43 1.80 -1.60
C GLU A 173 7.35 2.19 -2.62
N ARG A 174 7.77 2.70 -3.79
CA ARG A 174 6.85 3.08 -4.88
C ARG A 174 6.09 1.88 -5.41
N LEU A 175 6.76 0.75 -5.60
CA LEU A 175 6.13 -0.47 -6.06
C LEU A 175 5.15 -1.04 -5.02
N ALA A 176 5.51 -0.97 -3.73
CA ALA A 176 4.64 -1.39 -2.63
C ALA A 176 3.33 -0.59 -2.55
N LEU A 177 3.32 0.67 -3.01
CA LEU A 177 2.11 1.47 -3.15
C LEU A 177 1.31 1.18 -4.43
N SER A 178 2.00 0.80 -5.51
CA SER A 178 1.36 0.41 -6.77
C SER A 178 0.54 -0.87 -6.64
N VAL A 179 0.98 -1.84 -5.84
CA VAL A 179 0.26 -3.11 -5.62
C VAL A 179 -1.17 -2.89 -5.10
N PRO A 180 -1.40 -2.26 -3.93
CA PRO A 180 -2.76 -2.03 -3.43
C PRO A 180 -3.57 -1.09 -4.32
N ALA A 181 -2.93 -0.21 -5.10
CA ALA A 181 -3.64 0.63 -6.07
C ALA A 181 -4.31 -0.20 -7.17
N VAL A 182 -3.60 -1.17 -7.76
CA VAL A 182 -4.16 -2.06 -8.78
C VAL A 182 -5.20 -3.02 -8.19
N ALA A 183 -4.93 -3.58 -7.01
CA ALA A 183 -5.90 -4.44 -6.32
C ALA A 183 -7.21 -3.69 -6.02
N SER A 184 -7.13 -2.41 -5.66
CA SER A 184 -8.31 -1.54 -5.46
C SER A 184 -9.07 -1.26 -6.76
N VAL A 185 -8.35 -1.07 -7.89
CA VAL A 185 -8.97 -0.92 -9.22
C VAL A 185 -9.78 -2.17 -9.59
N GLU A 186 -9.18 -3.34 -9.46
CA GLU A 186 -9.84 -4.63 -9.74
C GLU A 186 -11.08 -4.80 -8.86
N CYS A 187 -10.93 -4.56 -7.55
CA CYS A 187 -12.02 -4.67 -6.59
C CYS A 187 -13.17 -3.69 -6.88
N ALA A 188 -12.87 -2.44 -7.22
CA ALA A 188 -13.88 -1.45 -7.58
C ALA A 188 -14.69 -1.88 -8.81
N VAL A 189 -14.03 -2.41 -9.84
CA VAL A 189 -14.68 -2.93 -11.04
C VAL A 189 -15.59 -4.11 -10.69
N ASP A 190 -15.07 -5.09 -9.95
CA ASP A 190 -15.82 -6.31 -9.60
C ASP A 190 -17.08 -5.99 -8.77
N LEU A 191 -16.94 -5.14 -7.75
CA LEU A 191 -18.06 -4.67 -6.94
C LEU A 191 -19.12 -3.96 -7.78
N THR A 192 -18.69 -3.11 -8.72
CA THR A 192 -19.60 -2.33 -9.56
C THR A 192 -20.30 -3.22 -10.59
N VAL A 193 -19.60 -4.19 -11.18
CA VAL A 193 -20.22 -5.18 -12.08
C VAL A 193 -21.26 -5.99 -11.33
N ALA A 194 -20.96 -6.47 -10.12
CA ALA A 194 -21.92 -7.20 -9.29
C ALA A 194 -23.17 -6.35 -9.00
N TYR A 195 -22.96 -5.12 -8.49
CA TYR A 195 -24.05 -4.21 -8.16
C TYR A 195 -24.93 -3.88 -9.38
N THR A 196 -24.34 -3.60 -10.54
CA THR A 196 -25.10 -3.23 -11.74
C THR A 196 -25.86 -4.39 -12.39
N LYS A 197 -25.49 -5.65 -12.10
CA LYS A 197 -26.27 -6.84 -12.49
C LYS A 197 -27.53 -7.01 -11.67
N GLU A 198 -27.48 -6.68 -10.39
CA GLU A 198 -28.60 -6.86 -9.46
C GLU A 198 -29.52 -5.65 -9.41
N ARG A 199 -28.96 -4.44 -9.50
CA ARG A 199 -29.73 -3.21 -9.40
C ARG A 199 -30.53 -2.97 -10.67
N GLU A 200 -31.84 -2.81 -10.51
CA GLU A 200 -32.73 -2.46 -11.62
C GLU A 200 -33.08 -0.96 -11.65
N ALA A 201 -33.22 -0.44 -12.87
CA ALA A 201 -33.82 0.87 -13.16
C ALA A 201 -34.55 0.79 -14.51
N PHE A 202 -35.71 1.45 -14.61
CA PHE A 202 -36.53 1.43 -15.82
C PHE A 202 -36.83 0.01 -16.34
N GLY A 203 -37.09 -0.93 -15.43
CA GLY A 203 -37.54 -2.29 -15.74
C GLY A 203 -36.45 -3.25 -16.24
N LYS A 204 -35.17 -2.95 -16.06
CA LYS A 204 -34.06 -3.85 -16.36
C LYS A 204 -32.84 -3.59 -15.49
N PRO A 205 -31.90 -4.54 -15.38
CA PRO A 205 -30.62 -4.32 -14.70
C PRO A 205 -29.87 -3.12 -15.25
N ILE A 206 -29.17 -2.38 -14.39
CA ILE A 206 -28.35 -1.23 -14.80
C ILE A 206 -27.30 -1.65 -15.84
N LEU A 207 -26.74 -2.86 -15.74
CA LEU A 207 -25.81 -3.40 -16.74
C LEU A 207 -26.42 -3.51 -18.15
N ALA A 208 -27.75 -3.55 -18.28
CA ALA A 208 -28.43 -3.61 -19.57
C ALA A 208 -28.46 -2.27 -20.32
N PHE A 209 -28.05 -1.15 -19.71
CA PHE A 209 -27.85 0.11 -20.42
C PHE A 209 -26.50 0.16 -21.15
N GLN A 210 -26.52 0.63 -22.40
CA GLN A 210 -25.30 0.70 -23.23
C GLN A 210 -24.21 1.55 -22.58
N ASN A 211 -24.57 2.74 -22.08
CA ASN A 211 -23.62 3.64 -21.42
C ASN A 211 -22.91 2.97 -20.25
N THR A 212 -23.63 2.25 -19.39
CA THR A 212 -23.03 1.52 -18.26
C THR A 212 -22.06 0.45 -18.74
N ARG A 213 -22.37 -0.27 -19.82
CA ARG A 213 -21.43 -1.25 -20.38
C ARG A 213 -20.18 -0.60 -20.96
N PHE A 214 -20.30 0.56 -21.58
CA PHE A 214 -19.13 1.31 -22.08
C PHE A 214 -18.24 1.75 -20.91
N GLU A 215 -18.83 2.32 -19.86
CA GLU A 215 -18.09 2.75 -18.68
C GLU A 215 -17.36 1.59 -18.00
N LEU A 216 -18.03 0.46 -17.80
CA LEU A 216 -17.43 -0.74 -17.22
C LEU A 216 -16.39 -1.38 -18.13
N ALA A 217 -16.55 -1.29 -19.46
CA ALA A 217 -15.56 -1.77 -20.42
C ALA A 217 -14.27 -0.93 -20.34
N GLU A 218 -14.37 0.39 -20.22
CA GLU A 218 -13.22 1.27 -20.02
C GLU A 218 -12.52 0.96 -18.68
N CYS A 219 -13.27 0.87 -17.58
CA CYS A 219 -12.71 0.56 -16.27
C CYS A 219 -12.04 -0.82 -16.24
N SER A 220 -12.66 -1.84 -16.85
CA SER A 220 -12.10 -3.19 -16.98
C SER A 220 -10.83 -3.22 -17.85
N THR A 221 -10.79 -2.41 -18.90
CA THR A 221 -9.59 -2.25 -19.74
C THR A 221 -8.45 -1.63 -18.94
N ILE A 222 -8.74 -0.56 -18.17
CA ILE A 222 -7.77 0.07 -17.28
C ILE A 222 -7.22 -0.95 -16.28
N ALA A 223 -8.09 -1.75 -15.64
CA ALA A 223 -7.68 -2.80 -14.71
C ALA A 223 -6.72 -3.80 -15.35
N SER A 224 -7.01 -4.24 -16.58
CA SER A 224 -6.18 -5.20 -17.32
C SER A 224 -4.81 -4.65 -17.69
N VAL A 225 -4.75 -3.39 -18.13
CA VAL A 225 -3.49 -2.70 -18.45
C VAL A 225 -2.69 -2.44 -17.18
N ALA A 226 -3.35 -1.98 -16.11
CA ALA A 226 -2.75 -1.72 -14.82
C ALA A 226 -2.10 -2.98 -14.21
N ARG A 227 -2.81 -4.11 -14.23
CA ARG A 227 -2.27 -5.40 -13.79
C ARG A 227 -1.07 -5.82 -14.60
N SER A 228 -1.16 -5.71 -15.93
CA SER A 228 -0.07 -6.13 -16.82
C SER A 228 1.20 -5.28 -16.61
N PHE A 229 1.04 -3.98 -16.40
CA PHE A 229 2.16 -3.08 -16.14
C PHE A 229 2.76 -3.27 -14.74
N LEU A 230 1.93 -3.47 -13.72
CA LEU A 230 2.40 -3.81 -12.37
C LEU A 230 3.18 -5.13 -12.37
N ASP A 231 2.66 -6.16 -13.05
CA ASP A 231 3.33 -7.46 -13.13
C ASP A 231 4.70 -7.39 -13.78
N ASP A 232 4.85 -6.60 -14.86
CA ASP A 232 6.15 -6.31 -15.48
C ASP A 232 7.11 -5.63 -14.49
N CYS A 233 6.63 -4.65 -13.74
CA CYS A 233 7.43 -3.95 -12.73
C CYS A 233 7.87 -4.88 -11.59
N ILE A 234 7.00 -5.79 -11.15
CA ILE A 234 7.34 -6.81 -10.14
C ILE A 234 8.40 -7.77 -10.69
N VAL A 235 8.24 -8.27 -11.92
CA VAL A 235 9.25 -9.14 -12.56
C VAL A 235 10.62 -8.44 -12.59
N LYS A 236 10.66 -7.18 -13.04
CA LYS A 236 11.90 -6.39 -13.05
C LYS A 236 12.47 -6.19 -11.66
N HIS A 237 11.64 -5.93 -10.66
CA HIS A 237 12.10 -5.74 -9.28
C HIS A 237 12.73 -7.01 -8.71
N LEU A 238 12.09 -8.15 -8.91
CA LEU A 238 12.60 -9.46 -8.49
C LEU A 238 13.92 -9.82 -9.20
N ALA A 239 14.13 -9.34 -10.42
CA ALA A 239 15.39 -9.49 -11.15
C ALA A 239 16.47 -8.46 -10.77
N GLY A 240 16.15 -7.43 -9.97
CA GLY A 240 17.05 -6.31 -9.67
C GLY A 240 17.14 -5.27 -10.79
N ASP A 241 16.28 -5.34 -11.80
CA ASP A 241 16.30 -4.52 -13.02
C ASP A 241 15.28 -3.37 -12.99
N LEU A 242 14.51 -3.21 -11.92
CA LEU A 242 13.51 -2.13 -11.83
C LEU A 242 14.20 -0.77 -11.69
N THR A 243 14.15 0.01 -12.75
CA THR A 243 14.74 1.35 -12.76
C THR A 243 13.94 2.34 -11.89
N VAL A 244 14.61 3.38 -11.41
CA VAL A 244 13.97 4.51 -10.68
C VAL A 244 12.85 5.14 -11.52
N ALA A 245 13.05 5.27 -12.83
CA ALA A 245 12.06 5.83 -13.75
C ALA A 245 10.85 4.91 -13.91
N ASP A 246 11.05 3.60 -14.04
CA ASP A 246 9.95 2.64 -14.16
C ASP A 246 9.15 2.53 -12.85
N ALA A 247 9.80 2.53 -11.68
CA ALA A 247 9.13 2.61 -10.39
C ALA A 247 8.29 3.89 -10.25
N ALA A 248 8.80 5.03 -10.73
CA ALA A 248 8.04 6.29 -10.75
C ALA A 248 6.83 6.23 -11.69
N LYS A 249 6.96 5.61 -12.87
CA LYS A 249 5.84 5.37 -13.80
C LYS A 249 4.77 4.49 -13.15
N ALA A 250 5.17 3.40 -12.50
CA ALA A 250 4.28 2.50 -11.77
C ALA A 250 3.51 3.26 -10.68
N LYS A 251 4.21 4.00 -9.81
CA LYS A 251 3.56 4.74 -8.73
C LYS A 251 2.59 5.78 -9.24
N TRP A 252 3.01 6.62 -10.18
CA TRP A 252 2.15 7.69 -10.69
C TRP A 252 0.95 7.15 -11.45
N TRP A 253 1.20 6.37 -12.50
CA TRP A 253 0.13 6.03 -13.44
C TRP A 253 -0.91 5.12 -12.79
N LEU A 254 -0.48 4.13 -12.00
CA LEU A 254 -1.40 3.19 -11.36
C LEU A 254 -2.26 3.87 -10.28
N THR A 255 -1.69 4.80 -9.49
CA THR A 255 -2.48 5.56 -8.49
C THR A 255 -3.40 6.59 -9.13
N GLU A 256 -3.02 7.16 -10.29
CA GLU A 256 -3.90 8.02 -11.08
C GLU A 256 -5.11 7.21 -11.60
N GLN A 257 -4.85 6.04 -12.20
CA GLN A 257 -5.91 5.16 -12.69
C GLN A 257 -6.81 4.64 -11.57
N GLN A 258 -6.26 4.36 -10.39
CA GLN A 258 -7.04 4.02 -9.20
C GLN A 258 -8.09 5.08 -8.88
N ASN A 259 -7.72 6.36 -8.90
CA ASN A 259 -8.64 7.45 -8.63
C ASN A 259 -9.72 7.56 -9.72
N VAL A 260 -9.32 7.47 -10.99
CA VAL A 260 -10.23 7.53 -12.14
C VAL A 260 -11.27 6.41 -12.07
N VAL A 261 -10.83 5.17 -11.88
CA VAL A 261 -11.73 4.01 -11.84
C VAL A 261 -12.62 4.04 -10.61
N ALA A 262 -12.09 4.39 -9.42
CA ALA A 262 -12.89 4.47 -8.22
C ALA A 262 -14.03 5.50 -8.34
N ASP A 263 -13.76 6.67 -8.94
CA ASP A 263 -14.75 7.72 -9.17
C ASP A 263 -15.86 7.28 -10.14
N ARG A 264 -15.46 6.72 -11.29
CA ARG A 264 -16.39 6.17 -12.29
C ARG A 264 -17.25 5.04 -11.74
N CYS A 265 -16.64 4.14 -10.97
CA CYS A 265 -17.34 3.05 -10.30
C CYS A 265 -18.34 3.58 -9.27
N LEU A 266 -17.94 4.52 -8.41
CA LEU A 266 -18.83 5.17 -7.45
C LEU A 266 -20.07 5.77 -8.13
N GLN A 267 -19.87 6.45 -9.26
CA GLN A 267 -20.97 7.06 -10.02
C GLN A 267 -22.04 6.04 -10.46
N LEU A 268 -21.66 4.81 -10.76
CA LEU A 268 -22.59 3.73 -11.17
C LEU A 268 -23.39 3.15 -10.00
N PHE A 269 -22.96 3.36 -8.75
CA PHE A 269 -23.77 3.07 -7.57
C PHE A 269 -24.86 4.14 -7.33
N GLY A 270 -24.76 5.30 -7.98
CA GLY A 270 -25.66 6.43 -7.76
C GLY A 270 -25.57 6.96 -6.33
N GLY A 271 -26.70 7.31 -5.72
CA GLY A 271 -26.72 7.83 -4.35
C GLY A 271 -26.11 6.87 -3.31
N TYR A 272 -26.22 5.56 -3.52
CA TYR A 272 -25.60 4.56 -2.63
C TYR A 272 -24.07 4.55 -2.70
N GLY A 273 -23.49 5.02 -3.80
CA GLY A 273 -22.03 5.17 -3.91
C GLY A 273 -21.47 6.21 -2.93
N TYR A 274 -22.32 7.11 -2.42
CA TYR A 274 -21.96 8.13 -1.44
C TYR A 274 -22.27 7.72 0.02
N VAL A 275 -22.73 6.49 0.22
CA VAL A 275 -23.14 5.94 1.52
C VAL A 275 -22.08 4.96 1.99
N VAL A 276 -21.52 5.16 3.18
CA VAL A 276 -20.33 4.44 3.69
C VAL A 276 -20.57 2.94 3.95
N GLU A 277 -21.84 2.52 4.01
CA GLU A 277 -22.24 1.12 4.04
C GLU A 277 -21.91 0.37 2.74
N TYR A 278 -21.70 1.08 1.62
CA TYR A 278 -21.25 0.49 0.37
C TYR A 278 -19.72 0.60 0.26
N PRO A 279 -18.98 -0.52 0.08
CA PRO A 279 -17.52 -0.51 0.07
C PRO A 279 -16.88 0.45 -0.94
N ILE A 280 -17.57 0.74 -2.05
CA ILE A 280 -17.08 1.66 -3.08
C ILE A 280 -16.83 3.08 -2.55
N ALA A 281 -17.63 3.55 -1.59
CA ALA A 281 -17.47 4.87 -0.98
C ALA A 281 -16.12 4.95 -0.24
N ARG A 282 -15.77 3.89 0.49
CA ARG A 282 -14.49 3.78 1.18
C ARG A 282 -13.32 3.63 0.21
N ILE A 283 -13.45 2.78 -0.82
CA ILE A 283 -12.42 2.64 -1.86
C ILE A 283 -12.10 4.00 -2.48
N TRP A 284 -13.12 4.79 -2.84
CA TRP A 284 -12.93 6.12 -3.39
C TRP A 284 -12.19 7.07 -2.42
N ALA A 285 -12.65 7.13 -1.17
CA ALA A 285 -12.05 7.99 -0.15
C ALA A 285 -10.57 7.62 0.13
N ASP A 286 -10.30 6.32 0.25
CA ASP A 286 -8.99 5.77 0.55
C ASP A 286 -8.02 5.89 -0.63
N SER A 287 -8.53 5.86 -1.86
CA SER A 287 -7.72 6.00 -3.08
C SER A 287 -7.17 7.42 -3.25
N ARG A 288 -7.85 8.44 -2.69
CA ARG A 288 -7.48 9.84 -2.95
C ARG A 288 -6.06 10.17 -2.49
N ILE A 289 -5.65 9.61 -1.37
CA ILE A 289 -4.35 9.92 -0.76
C ILE A 289 -3.19 9.36 -1.59
N GLN A 290 -3.39 8.28 -2.35
CA GLN A 290 -2.34 7.58 -3.14
C GLN A 290 -1.60 8.46 -4.15
N LYS A 291 -2.24 9.55 -4.60
CA LYS A 291 -1.62 10.56 -5.48
C LYS A 291 -0.60 11.46 -4.77
N ILE A 292 -0.51 11.40 -3.44
CA ILE A 292 0.20 12.38 -2.60
C ILE A 292 1.40 11.75 -1.87
N TYR A 293 1.19 10.71 -1.07
CA TYR A 293 2.27 10.06 -0.31
C TYR A 293 3.08 9.08 -1.18
N GLY A 294 4.26 8.67 -0.68
CA GLY A 294 5.28 7.99 -1.49
C GLY A 294 5.86 8.89 -2.59
N GLY A 295 5.76 10.21 -2.40
CA GLY A 295 6.04 11.25 -3.40
C GLY A 295 4.83 11.55 -4.29
N THR A 296 4.50 12.82 -4.50
CA THR A 296 3.32 13.20 -5.28
C THR A 296 3.44 12.75 -6.74
N ASN A 297 2.30 12.63 -7.43
CA ASN A 297 2.29 12.29 -8.85
C ASN A 297 3.08 13.29 -9.71
N GLU A 298 3.16 14.55 -9.31
CA GLU A 298 3.99 15.57 -9.97
C GLU A 298 5.48 15.30 -9.78
N ILE A 299 5.89 14.90 -8.57
CA ILE A 299 7.29 14.50 -8.32
C ILE A 299 7.65 13.26 -9.12
N MET A 300 6.73 12.29 -9.28
CA MET A 300 6.99 11.14 -10.15
C MET A 300 7.19 11.54 -11.61
N LYS A 301 6.38 12.46 -12.13
CA LYS A 301 6.53 13.00 -13.50
C LYS A 301 7.87 13.73 -13.66
N GLU A 302 8.26 14.52 -12.67
CA GLU A 302 9.57 15.19 -12.63
C GLU A 302 10.71 14.16 -12.67
N ILE A 303 10.62 13.09 -11.87
CA ILE A 303 11.61 12.00 -11.90
C ILE A 303 11.68 11.37 -13.29
N ILE A 304 10.54 11.00 -13.89
CA ILE A 304 10.49 10.41 -15.22
C ILE A 304 11.13 11.35 -16.27
N GLY A 305 10.81 12.64 -16.20
CA GLY A 305 11.31 13.66 -17.12
C GLY A 305 12.83 13.80 -17.11
N ARG A 306 13.50 13.52 -15.99
CA ARG A 306 14.98 13.55 -15.89
C ARG A 306 15.68 12.41 -16.64
N PHE A 307 14.94 11.38 -17.06
CA PHE A 307 15.46 10.23 -17.81
C PHE A 307 15.01 10.20 -19.28
N LEU A 308 14.46 11.30 -19.80
CA LEU A 308 14.15 11.50 -21.22
C LEU A 308 15.28 12.24 -21.94
#